data_AF-A0A154L733-F1
#
_entry.id   AF-A0A154L733-F1
#
_cell.length_a   1.000
_cell.length_b   1.000
_cell.length_c   1.000
_cell.angle_alpha   90.00
_cell.angle_beta   90.00
_cell.angle_gamma   90.00
#
_symmetry.space_group_name_H-M   'P 1'
#
loop_
_entity.id
_entity.type
_entity.pdbx_description
1 polymer ?
#
loop_
_entity_poly.entity_id
_entity_poly.type
_entity_poly.pdbx_seq_one_letter_code
_entity_poly.pdbx_strand_id
1 'polypeptide(L)' 'MVAITKDAGAFVTTRRHHNSVNVMELPRQWAKRYVLRQKLATMDSHLLRDIGWDVYEARIEAAKPFWKA' A
#
# COMPACT_ATOMS: atom_id res chain seq x y z
N MET A 1 -16.69 20.56 -10.28
CA MET A 1 -15.28 20.14 -10.44
C MET A 1 -14.88 19.49 -9.12
N VAL A 2 -15.17 18.19 -8.97
CA VAL A 2 -14.98 17.47 -7.70
C VAL A 2 -13.50 17.14 -7.57
N ALA A 3 -12.83 17.83 -6.66
CA ALA A 3 -11.53 17.41 -6.18
C ALA A 3 -11.73 16.09 -5.42
N ILE A 4 -11.60 14.98 -6.14
CA ILE A 4 -11.29 13.69 -5.51
C ILE A 4 -9.87 13.86 -5.00
N THR A 5 -9.78 14.42 -3.80
CA THR A 5 -8.58 14.46 -2.99
C THR A 5 -8.03 13.05 -2.94
N LYS A 6 -6.84 12.88 -3.54
CA LYS A 6 -5.91 11.77 -3.33
C LYS A 6 -6.15 11.06 -2.00
N ASP A 7 -6.95 10.00 -2.04
CA ASP A 7 -6.90 8.91 -1.07
C ASP A 7 -5.63 8.04 -1.30
N ALA A 8 -4.54 8.63 -1.81
CA ALA A 8 -3.19 8.12 -1.58
C ALA A 8 -2.89 8.02 -0.07
N GLY A 9 -3.64 8.77 0.75
CA GLY A 9 -3.71 8.60 2.20
C GLY A 9 -4.27 7.24 2.66
N ALA A 10 -4.93 6.44 1.83
CA ALA A 10 -5.39 5.10 2.21
C ALA A 10 -4.23 4.10 2.38
N PHE A 11 -3.09 4.33 1.69
CA PHE A 11 -1.89 3.49 1.79
C PHE A 11 -0.71 4.20 2.48
N VAL A 12 -0.72 5.53 2.59
CA VAL A 12 0.25 6.35 3.38
C VAL A 12 -0.33 6.84 4.71
N THR A 13 -1.54 6.44 5.08
CA THR A 13 -1.93 6.43 6.49
C THR A 13 -1.22 5.23 7.13
N THR A 14 0.04 5.42 7.52
CA THR A 14 0.44 4.94 8.83
C THR A 14 -0.43 5.69 9.83
N ARG A 15 -1.68 5.23 10.01
CA ARG A 15 -2.40 5.45 11.25
C ARG A 15 -1.47 4.80 12.24
N ARG A 16 -0.64 5.62 12.89
CA ARG A 16 0.26 5.21 13.97
C ARG A 16 -0.66 4.88 15.14
N HIS A 17 -1.42 3.80 14.97
CA HIS A 17 -2.11 3.16 16.06
C HIS A 17 -0.98 2.73 16.97
N HIS A 18 -0.96 3.26 18.18
CA HIS A 18 -0.08 2.83 19.24
C HIS A 18 -0.54 1.42 19.65
N ASN A 19 -0.41 0.48 18.72
CA ASN A 19 -0.76 -0.91 18.87
C ASN A 19 0.51 -1.55 19.38
N SER A 20 0.45 -2.13 20.58
CA SER A 20 1.46 -3.06 21.06
C SER A 20 1.73 -4.06 19.94
N VAL A 21 2.88 -3.92 19.27
CA VAL A 21 3.21 -4.73 18.11
C VAL A 21 3.52 -6.12 18.64
N ASN A 22 2.52 -6.99 18.64
CA ASN A 22 2.74 -8.37 19.02
C ASN A 22 3.71 -8.96 18.00
N VAL A 23 4.90 -9.37 18.47
CA VAL A 23 5.97 -9.93 17.63
C VAL A 23 5.47 -11.15 16.85
N MET A 24 4.52 -11.91 17.43
CA MET A 24 3.87 -13.05 16.77
C MET A 24 2.95 -12.65 15.61
N GLU A 25 2.47 -11.40 15.57
CA GLU A 25 1.62 -10.87 14.49
C GLU A 25 2.42 -10.27 13.33
N LEU A 26 3.72 -10.02 13.51
CA LEU A 26 4.59 -9.43 12.49
C LEU A 26 4.62 -10.25 11.19
N PRO A 27 4.79 -11.60 11.23
CA PRO A 27 4.78 -12.40 10.00
C PRO A 27 3.45 -12.30 9.24
N ARG A 28 2.33 -12.24 9.96
CA ARG A 28 1.00 -12.07 9.35
C ARG A 28 0.85 -10.70 8.70
N GLN A 29 1.38 -9.64 9.32
CA GLN A 29 1.38 -8.30 8.74
C GLN A 29 2.28 -8.23 7.49
N TRP A 30 3.46 -8.85 7.52
CA TRP A 30 4.34 -8.95 6.36
C TRP A 30 3.69 -9.72 5.20
N ALA A 31 3.02 -10.84 5.47
CA ALA A 31 2.28 -11.59 4.46
C ALA A 31 1.18 -10.76 3.80
N LYS A 32 0.40 -10.00 4.60
CA LYS A 32 -0.62 -9.07 4.07
C LYS A 32 0.00 -8.00 3.16
N ARG A 33 1.12 -7.40 3.58
CA ARG A 33 1.85 -6.40 2.77
C ARG A 33 2.42 -7.00 1.48
N TYR A 34 2.96 -8.21 1.55
CA TYR A 34 3.49 -8.92 0.38
C TYR A 34 2.39 -9.16 -0.66
N VAL A 35 1.24 -9.71 -0.25
CA VAL A 35 0.11 -9.96 -1.16
C VAL A 35 -0.39 -8.65 -1.77
N LEU A 36 -0.47 -7.58 -0.98
CA LEU A 36 -0.88 -6.27 -1.46
C LEU A 36 0.08 -5.69 -2.50
N ARG A 37 1.39 -5.76 -2.25
CA ARG A 37 2.43 -5.29 -3.17
C ARG A 37 2.49 -6.13 -4.45
N GLN A 38 2.28 -7.44 -4.34
CA GLN A 38 2.18 -8.31 -5.51
C GLN A 38 0.99 -7.91 -6.39
N LYS A 39 -0.17 -7.66 -5.78
CA LYS A 39 -1.36 -7.19 -6.51
C LYS A 39 -1.10 -5.88 -7.22
N LEU A 40 -0.48 -4.91 -6.53
CA LEU A 40 -0.09 -3.63 -7.12
C LEU A 40 0.91 -3.79 -8.27
N ALA A 41 1.90 -4.69 -8.14
CA ALA A 41 2.87 -4.98 -9.18
C ALA A 41 2.24 -5.56 -10.46
N THR A 42 1.18 -6.36 -10.30
CA THR A 42 0.46 -7.01 -11.41
C THR A 42 -0.73 -6.20 -11.93
N MET A 43 -1.11 -5.12 -11.25
CA MET A 43 -2.28 -4.33 -11.61
C MET A 43 -2.02 -3.49 -12.86
N ASP A 44 -2.99 -3.44 -13.77
CA ASP A 44 -2.89 -2.63 -14.98
C ASP A 44 -2.77 -1.14 -14.61
N SER A 45 -1.89 -0.43 -15.32
CA SER A 45 -1.75 1.02 -15.32
C SER A 45 -3.07 1.79 -15.41
N HIS A 46 -4.05 1.30 -16.17
CA HIS A 46 -5.36 1.95 -16.27
C HIS A 46 -6.19 1.80 -14.99
N LEU A 47 -6.16 0.62 -14.36
CA LEU A 47 -6.83 0.39 -13.07
C LEU A 47 -6.17 1.19 -11.96
N LEU A 48 -4.83 1.30 -11.98
CA LEU A 48 -4.09 2.15 -11.05
C LEU A 48 -4.52 3.63 -11.18
N ARG A 49 -4.68 4.12 -12.41
CA ARG A 49 -5.17 5.49 -12.66
C ARG A 49 -6.62 5.69 -12.24
N ASP A 50 -7.47 4.68 -12.41
CA ASP A 50 -8.88 4.72 -12.02
C ASP A 50 -9.06 4.85 -10.50
N ILE A 51 -8.21 4.17 -9.72
CA ILE A 51 -8.13 4.34 -8.25
C ILE A 51 -7.35 5.60 -7.81
N GLY A 52 -6.92 6.44 -8.75
CA GLY A 52 -6.19 7.68 -8.48
C GLY A 52 -4.73 7.51 -8.07
N TRP A 53 -4.13 6.34 -8.36
CA TRP A 53 -2.72 6.06 -8.15
C TRP A 53 -1.87 6.39 -9.36
N ASP A 54 -0.71 7.00 -9.12
CA ASP A 54 0.33 7.12 -10.13
C ASP A 54 1.02 5.76 -10.33
N VAL A 55 1.19 5.37 -11.59
CA VAL A 55 1.89 4.12 -11.97
C VAL A 55 3.31 4.13 -11.39
N TYR A 56 3.96 5.28 -11.35
CA TYR A 56 5.31 5.40 -10.79
C TYR A 56 5.32 5.15 -9.27
N GLU A 57 4.42 5.79 -8.52
CA GLU A 57 4.25 5.57 -7.08
C GLU A 57 3.91 4.11 -6.78
N ALA A 58 3.07 3.49 -7.62
CA ALA A 58 2.66 2.10 -7.46
C ALA A 58 3.84 1.13 -7.58
N ARG A 59 4.73 1.36 -8.55
CA ARG A 59 5.93 0.53 -8.73
C ARG A 59 6.93 0.72 -7.60
N ILE A 60 7.06 1.94 -7.07
CA ILE A 60 7.90 2.20 -5.90
C ILE A 60 7.34 1.45 -4.68
N GLU A 61 6.03 1.49 -4.43
CA GLU A 61 5.41 0.77 -3.32
C GLU A 61 5.56 -0.75 -3.48
N ALA A 62 5.36 -1.27 -4.69
CA ALA A 62 5.52 -2.69 -5.00
C ALA A 62 6.96 -3.18 -4.80
N ALA A 63 7.95 -2.32 -5.03
CA ALA A 63 9.36 -2.63 -4.85
C ALA A 63 9.82 -2.55 -3.38
N LYS A 64 8.98 -2.09 -2.44
CA LYS A 64 9.38 -2.01 -1.03
C LYS A 64 9.56 -3.42 -0.45
N PRO A 65 10.63 -3.66 0.32
CA PRO A 65 10.83 -4.94 0.97
C PRO A 65 9.71 -5.21 2.00
N PHE A 66 9.37 -6.50 2.19
CA PHE A 66 8.22 -6.92 2.98
C PHE A 66 8.24 -6.44 4.44
N TRP A 67 9.44 -6.27 5.01
CA TRP A 67 9.63 -5.81 6.39
C TRP A 67 9.37 -4.31 6.58
N LYS A 68 9.34 -3.52 5.50
CA LYS A 68 9.13 -2.08 5.57
C LYS A 68 7.64 -1.74 5.49
N ALA A 69 7.15 -1.05 6.52
CA ALA A 69 5.84 -0.42 6.54
C ALA A 69 5.87 0.83 5.66
#